data_AF-A0A2D4GF22-F1
#
_entry.id   AF-A0A2D4GF22-F1
#
_cell.length_a   1.000
_cell.length_b   1.000
_cell.length_c   1.000
_cell.angle_alpha   90.00
_cell.angle_beta   90.00
_cell.angle_gamma   90.00
#
_symmetry.space_group_name_H-M   'P 1'
#
loop_
_entity.id
_entity.type
_entity.pdbx_description
1 polymer ?
#
loop_
_entity_poly.entity_id
_entity_poly.type
_entity_poly.pdbx_seq_one_letter_code
_entity_poly.pdbx_strand_id
1 'polypeptide(L)'
;DRVDRGITMVEQQISKLRKKQQQLEEEAAKPLEPEKSISPPPLESKHRSLVQIIYDENRKKAEAAHRILEGLGPQVELPLYNQPSDTRQYHENIKINQAMRKKLILYFKRRNHARKQWEQKFCQR
;
A
#
# COMPACT_ATOMS: atom_id res chain seq x y z
N ASP A 1 7.40 -46.23 -27.36
CA ASP A 1 7.89 -45.15 -28.25
C ASP A 1 7.19 -43.79 -28.15
N ARG A 2 5.88 -43.66 -28.43
CA ARG A 2 5.22 -42.33 -28.40
C ARG A 2 4.87 -41.86 -26.98
N VAL A 3 4.50 -42.81 -26.13
CA VAL A 3 4.23 -42.60 -24.70
C VAL A 3 5.53 -42.27 -23.95
N ASP A 4 6.60 -43.02 -24.19
CA ASP A 4 7.90 -42.80 -23.54
C ASP A 4 8.47 -41.41 -23.83
N ARG A 5 8.36 -40.93 -25.07
CA ARG A 5 8.74 -39.55 -25.43
C ARG A 5 7.89 -38.50 -24.69
N GLY A 6 6.59 -38.77 -24.52
CA GLY A 6 5.70 -37.91 -23.74
C GLY A 6 6.08 -37.86 -22.27
N ILE A 7 6.42 -39.02 -21.68
CA ILE A 7 6.90 -39.14 -20.30
C ILE A 7 8.19 -38.34 -20.13
N THR A 8 9.17 -38.50 -21.02
CA THR A 8 10.45 -37.78 -20.92
C THR A 8 10.28 -36.25 -20.99
N MET A 9 9.40 -35.75 -21.86
CA MET A 9 9.14 -34.30 -21.94
C MET A 9 8.49 -33.76 -20.67
N VAL A 10 7.52 -34.49 -20.11
CA VAL A 10 6.84 -34.09 -18.88
C VAL A 10 7.81 -34.14 -17.70
N GLU A 11 8.65 -35.17 -17.60
CA GLU A 11 9.69 -35.27 -16.57
C GLU A 11 10.72 -34.13 -16.65
N GLN A 12 11.11 -33.73 -17.86
CA GLN A 12 11.97 -32.56 -18.06
C GLN A 12 11.30 -31.26 -17.61
N GLN A 13 10.00 -31.10 -17.89
CA GLN A 13 9.25 -29.92 -17.48
C GLN A 13 9.06 -29.87 -15.96
N ILE A 14 8.77 -31.00 -15.32
CA ILE A 14 8.69 -31.13 -13.86
C ILE A 14 10.05 -30.78 -13.22
N SER A 15 11.15 -31.27 -13.79
CA SER A 15 12.50 -31.00 -13.29
C SER A 15 12.87 -29.52 -13.39
N LYS A 16 12.50 -28.84 -14.48
CA LYS A 16 12.68 -27.39 -14.63
C LYS A 16 11.87 -26.60 -13.61
N LEU A 17 10.60 -26.97 -13.41
CA LEU A 17 9.72 -26.30 -12.45
C LEU A 17 10.21 -26.49 -11.01
N ARG A 18 10.66 -27.70 -10.64
CA ARG A 18 11.24 -27.94 -9.31
C ARG A 18 12.51 -27.14 -9.07
N LYS A 19 13.42 -27.05 -10.06
CA LYS A 19 14.60 -26.19 -9.94
C LYS A 19 14.24 -24.72 -9.74
N LYS A 20 13.23 -24.23 -10.48
CA LYS A 20 12.77 -22.84 -10.34
C LYS A 20 12.13 -22.60 -8.97
N GLN A 21 11.35 -23.56 -8.47
CA GLN A 21 10.76 -23.46 -7.14
C GLN A 21 11.83 -23.45 -6.03
N GLN A 22 12.86 -24.30 -6.16
CA GLN A 22 13.99 -24.31 -5.22
C GLN A 22 14.76 -22.99 -5.20
N GLN A 23 14.96 -22.36 -6.36
CA GLN A 23 15.60 -21.03 -6.44
C GLN A 23 14.77 -19.95 -5.76
N LEU A 24 13.45 -19.97 -5.95
CA LEU A 24 12.55 -19.02 -5.31
C LEU A 24 12.45 -19.24 -3.79
N GLU A 25 12.48 -20.48 -3.33
CA GLU A 25 12.50 -20.83 -1.91
C GLU A 25 13.85 -20.46 -1.26
N GLU A 26 14.98 -20.62 -1.95
CA GLU A 26 16.29 -20.20 -1.46
C GLU A 26 16.44 -18.67 -1.43
N GLU A 27 15.83 -17.96 -2.38
CA GLU A 27 15.74 -16.49 -2.40
C GLU A 27 14.82 -15.98 -1.28
N ALA A 28 13.71 -16.66 -1.00
CA ALA A 28 12.79 -16.31 0.09
C ALA A 28 13.29 -16.73 1.48
N ALA A 29 14.10 -17.78 1.57
CA ALA A 29 14.67 -18.29 2.83
C ALA A 29 15.98 -17.60 3.22
N LYS A 30 16.58 -16.80 2.34
CA LYS A 30 17.61 -15.85 2.76
C LYS A 30 16.97 -14.88 3.76
N PRO A 31 17.45 -14.82 5.01
CA PRO A 31 17.02 -13.77 5.92
C PRO A 31 17.25 -12.44 5.23
N LEU A 32 16.26 -11.52 5.27
CA LEU A 32 16.54 -10.12 5.00
C LEU A 32 17.64 -9.72 5.98
N GLU A 33 18.89 -9.69 5.49
CA GLU A 33 19.96 -8.98 6.19
C GLU A 33 19.38 -7.62 6.55
N PRO A 34 19.48 -7.19 7.83
CA PRO A 34 18.99 -5.88 8.25
C PRO A 34 19.57 -4.88 7.26
N GLU A 35 18.69 -4.07 6.64
CA GLU A 35 19.07 -3.11 5.60
C GLU A 35 20.37 -2.42 6.01
N LYS A 36 21.50 -2.90 5.48
CA LYS A 36 22.75 -2.17 5.53
C LYS A 36 22.42 -0.92 4.78
N SER A 37 22.39 0.20 5.51
CA SER A 37 22.37 1.55 4.97
C SER A 37 23.22 1.54 3.71
N ILE A 38 22.56 1.61 2.55
CA ILE A 38 23.23 1.63 1.27
C ILE A 38 23.99 2.95 1.27
N SER A 39 25.25 2.92 1.70
CA SER A 39 26.18 3.95 1.27
C SER A 39 26.22 3.80 -0.26
N PRO A 40 25.96 4.87 -1.02
CA PRO A 40 26.06 4.75 -2.46
C PRO A 40 27.52 4.35 -2.78
N PRO A 41 27.73 3.39 -3.71
CA PRO A 41 29.07 3.10 -4.19
C PRO A 41 29.70 4.39 -4.75
N PRO A 42 31.05 4.53 -4.71
CA PRO A 42 31.73 5.69 -5.26
C PRO A 42 31.22 6.01 -6.66
N LEU A 43 30.68 7.21 -6.82
CA LEU A 43 30.11 7.73 -8.06
C LEU A 43 31.23 7.85 -9.10
N GLU A 44 31.47 6.79 -9.87
CA GLU A 44 31.95 6.99 -11.22
C GLU A 44 30.88 7.81 -11.95
N SER A 45 31.27 9.01 -12.40
CA SER A 45 30.43 10.05 -12.98
C SER A 45 29.88 9.67 -14.35
N LYS A 46 29.14 8.56 -14.44
CA LYS A 46 28.26 8.32 -15.58
C LYS A 46 27.08 9.25 -15.42
N HIS A 47 26.85 10.12 -16.40
CA HIS A 47 25.67 10.98 -16.46
C HIS A 47 24.45 10.11 -16.18
N ARG A 48 23.78 10.34 -15.02
CA ARG A 48 22.58 9.58 -14.68
C ARG A 48 21.61 9.72 -15.84
N SER A 49 21.08 8.59 -16.31
CA SER A 49 20.03 8.61 -17.32
C SER A 49 18.87 9.45 -16.81
N LEU A 50 18.22 10.22 -17.70
CA LEU A 50 17.04 11.02 -17.35
C LEU A 50 15.99 10.18 -16.60
N VAL A 51 15.81 8.93 -17.02
CA VAL A 51 14.91 7.96 -16.36
C VAL A 51 15.30 7.72 -14.90
N GLN A 52 16.60 7.60 -14.62
CA GLN A 52 17.13 7.36 -13.28
C GLN A 52 16.95 8.58 -12.38
N ILE A 53 17.18 9.79 -12.91
CA ILE A 53 16.93 11.04 -12.20
C ILE A 53 15.45 11.15 -11.82
N ILE A 54 14.54 10.90 -12.76
CA ILE A 54 13.09 10.94 -12.51
C ILE A 54 12.70 9.92 -11.44
N TYR A 55 13.24 8.70 -11.50
CA TYR A 55 12.94 7.66 -10.51
C TYR A 55 13.41 8.05 -9.10
N ASP A 56 14.65 8.54 -8.97
CA ASP A 56 15.22 8.95 -7.69
C ASP A 56 14.46 10.14 -7.08
N GLU A 57 14.06 11.11 -7.90
CA GLU A 57 13.23 12.23 -7.46
C GLU A 57 11.84 11.77 -7.01
N ASN A 58 11.21 10.87 -7.76
CA ASN A 58 9.89 10.33 -7.40
C ASN A 58 9.95 9.55 -6.09
N ARG A 59 11.00 8.75 -5.87
CA ARG A 59 11.22 8.05 -4.61
C ARG A 59 11.32 9.03 -3.44
N LYS A 60 12.14 10.09 -3.55
CA LYS A 60 12.26 11.13 -2.52
C LYS A 60 10.94 11.85 -2.24
N LYS A 61 10.19 12.19 -3.29
CA LYS A 61 8.87 12.85 -3.17
C LYS A 61 7.85 11.94 -2.48
N ALA A 62 7.82 10.65 -2.83
CA ALA A 62 6.95 9.67 -2.20
C ALA A 62 7.28 9.51 -0.70
N GLU A 63 8.55 9.31 -0.36
CA GLU A 63 9.00 9.21 1.04
C GLU A 63 8.63 10.45 1.87
N ALA A 64 8.80 11.67 1.31
CA ALA A 64 8.40 12.90 1.96
C ALA A 64 6.88 13.00 2.20
N ALA A 65 6.07 12.59 1.22
CA ALA A 65 4.62 12.56 1.37
C ALA A 65 4.18 11.55 2.45
N HIS A 66 4.81 10.37 2.50
CA HIS A 66 4.55 9.38 3.54
C HIS A 66 4.92 9.90 4.94
N ARG A 67 6.03 10.62 5.06
CA ARG A 67 6.46 11.24 6.34
C ARG A 67 5.45 12.26 6.86
N ILE A 68 4.77 13.02 5.99
CA ILE A 68 3.73 13.98 6.42
C ILE A 68 2.53 13.26 7.06
N LEU A 69 2.22 12.06 6.58
CA LEU A 69 1.11 11.25 7.06
C LEU A 69 1.51 10.30 8.20
N GLU A 70 2.77 10.33 8.61
CA GLU A 70 3.29 9.50 9.70
C GLU A 70 2.55 9.82 10.99
N GLY A 71 2.01 8.79 11.65
CA GLY A 71 1.22 8.92 12.88
C GLY A 71 -0.25 9.30 12.69
N LEU A 72 -0.70 9.67 11.47
CA LEU A 72 -2.12 9.94 11.18
C LEU A 72 -2.93 8.68 10.83
N GLY A 73 -2.29 7.53 10.80
CA GLY A 73 -2.91 6.26 10.46
C GLY A 73 -2.06 5.07 10.89
N PRO A 74 -2.58 3.85 10.68
CA PRO A 74 -1.82 2.64 10.91
C PRO A 74 -0.62 2.58 9.98
N GLN A 75 0.44 1.93 10.45
CA GLN A 75 1.64 1.72 9.64
C GLN A 75 1.28 0.87 8.41
N VAL A 76 1.71 1.34 7.24
CA VAL A 76 1.51 0.65 5.97
C VAL A 76 2.88 0.31 5.40
N GLU A 77 3.10 -0.97 5.12
CA GLU A 77 4.30 -1.44 4.45
C GLU A 77 4.22 -1.09 2.95
N LEU A 78 5.30 -0.53 2.42
CA LEU A 78 5.43 -0.16 1.02
C LEU A 78 6.36 -1.16 0.31
N PRO A 79 6.18 -1.40 -1.01
CA PRO A 79 5.19 -0.80 -1.89
C PRO A 79 3.79 -1.39 -1.71
N LEU A 80 2.78 -0.52 -1.67
CA LEU A 80 1.39 -0.93 -1.51
C LEU A 80 0.84 -1.40 -2.86
N TYR A 81 0.86 -2.70 -3.11
CA TYR A 81 0.25 -3.31 -4.31
C TYR A 81 -1.27 -3.55 -4.16
N ASN A 82 -1.82 -3.25 -2.99
CA ASN A 82 -3.23 -3.43 -2.69
C ASN A 82 -4.06 -2.23 -3.15
N GLN A 83 -5.28 -2.47 -3.63
CA GLN A 83 -6.23 -1.37 -3.83
C GLN A 83 -6.67 -0.84 -2.45
N PRO A 84 -7.02 0.46 -2.31
CA PRO A 84 -7.40 1.03 -1.02
C PRO A 84 -8.53 0.26 -0.30
N SER A 85 -9.42 -0.37 -1.07
CA SER A 85 -10.52 -1.21 -0.59
C SER A 85 -10.08 -2.53 0.04
N ASP A 86 -8.91 -3.06 -0.32
CA ASP A 86 -8.47 -4.39 0.12
C ASP A 86 -7.93 -4.36 1.56
N THR A 87 -7.72 -3.16 2.11
CA THR A 87 -7.23 -2.98 3.47
C THR A 87 -8.28 -3.40 4.50
N ARG A 88 -7.82 -3.98 5.62
CA ARG A 88 -8.71 -4.31 6.75
C ARG A 88 -9.38 -3.05 7.32
N GLN A 89 -8.62 -1.95 7.36
CA GLN A 89 -9.06 -0.65 7.85
C GLN A 89 -10.24 -0.10 7.03
N TYR A 90 -10.25 -0.29 5.71
CA TYR A 90 -11.36 0.12 4.86
C TYR A 90 -12.69 -0.51 5.32
N HIS A 91 -12.67 -1.83 5.54
CA HIS A 91 -13.86 -2.58 5.97
C HIS A 91 -14.29 -2.22 7.40
N GLU A 92 -13.35 -1.98 8.29
CA GLU A 92 -13.62 -1.53 9.66
C GLU A 92 -14.25 -0.13 9.67
N ASN A 93 -13.71 0.81 8.90
CA ASN A 93 -14.26 2.15 8.75
C ASN A 93 -15.70 2.13 8.23
N ILE A 94 -16.01 1.24 7.27
CA ILE A 94 -17.39 1.06 6.79
C ILE A 94 -18.31 0.62 7.94
N LYS A 95 -17.91 -0.37 8.74
CA LYS A 95 -18.71 -0.87 9.87
C LYS A 95 -18.93 0.21 10.93
N ILE A 96 -17.87 0.92 11.32
CA ILE A 96 -17.95 2.02 12.29
C ILE A 96 -18.88 3.13 11.77
N ASN A 97 -18.72 3.54 10.51
CA ASN A 97 -19.55 4.54 9.86
C ASN A 97 -21.03 4.11 9.87
N GLN A 98 -21.34 2.88 9.49
CA GLN A 98 -22.72 2.37 9.51
C GLN A 98 -23.36 2.48 10.90
N ALA A 99 -22.61 2.17 11.97
CA ALA A 99 -23.11 2.26 13.34
C ALA A 99 -23.34 3.71 13.82
N MET A 100 -22.43 4.64 13.47
CA MET A 100 -22.48 6.02 13.97
C MET A 100 -23.31 6.98 13.09
N ARG A 101 -23.43 6.72 11.79
CA ARG A 101 -23.99 7.65 10.79
C ARG A 101 -25.36 8.18 11.17
N LYS A 102 -26.28 7.30 11.59
CA LYS A 102 -27.65 7.71 11.98
C LYS A 102 -27.63 8.66 13.17
N LYS A 103 -26.78 8.40 14.18
CA LYS A 103 -26.64 9.25 15.37
C LYS A 103 -26.08 10.62 15.02
N LEU A 104 -25.04 10.68 14.19
CA LEU A 104 -24.44 11.93 13.72
C LEU A 104 -25.42 12.77 12.91
N ILE A 105 -26.11 12.17 11.94
CA ILE A 105 -27.13 12.87 11.14
C ILE A 105 -28.18 13.49 12.05
N LEU A 106 -28.68 12.72 13.02
CA LEU A 106 -29.68 13.21 13.95
C LEU A 106 -29.16 14.34 14.84
N TYR A 107 -27.93 14.22 15.35
CA TYR A 107 -27.27 15.25 16.14
C TYR A 107 -27.14 16.57 15.35
N PHE A 108 -26.62 16.52 14.12
CA PHE A 108 -26.45 17.71 13.29
C PHE A 108 -27.78 18.33 12.89
N LYS A 109 -28.83 17.53 12.63
CA LYS A 109 -30.18 18.04 12.40
C LYS A 109 -30.69 18.85 13.60
N ARG A 110 -30.57 18.31 14.82
CA ARG A 110 -30.98 19.01 16.05
C ARG A 110 -30.19 20.29 16.27
N ARG A 111 -28.85 20.22 16.12
CA ARG A 111 -27.96 21.38 16.27
C ARG A 111 -28.28 22.48 15.27
N ASN A 112 -28.51 22.14 14.00
CA ASN A 112 -28.89 23.11 12.98
C ASN A 112 -30.27 23.71 13.24
N HIS A 113 -31.22 22.92 13.73
CA HIS A 113 -32.54 23.45 14.10
C HIS A 113 -32.43 24.46 15.26
N ALA A 114 -31.70 24.11 16.32
CA ALA A 114 -31.46 25.03 17.44
C ALA A 114 -30.75 26.32 16.99
N ARG A 115 -29.75 26.20 16.11
CA ARG A 115 -29.05 27.36 15.53
C ARG A 115 -30.03 28.26 14.76
N LYS A 116 -30.86 27.69 13.88
CA LYS A 116 -31.88 28.44 13.13
C LYS A 116 -32.89 29.13 14.04
N GLN A 117 -33.35 28.46 15.10
CA GLN A 117 -34.26 29.08 16.07
C GLN A 117 -33.60 30.27 16.78
N TRP A 118 -32.31 30.16 17.12
CA TRP A 118 -31.55 31.25 17.74
C TRP A 118 -31.36 32.43 16.78
N GLU A 119 -30.96 32.15 15.53
CA GLU A 119 -30.82 33.15 14.46
C GLU A 119 -32.16 33.89 14.22
N GLN A 120 -33.28 33.17 14.16
CA GLN A 120 -34.61 33.79 13.98
C GLN A 120 -35.00 34.73 15.13
N LYS A 121 -34.75 34.34 16.38
CA LYS A 121 -35.00 35.20 17.55
C LYS A 121 -34.13 36.46 17.55
N PHE A 122 -32.95 36.38 16.94
CA PHE A 122 -32.03 37.51 16.84
C PHE A 122 -32.42 38.47 15.70
N CYS A 123 -32.85 37.96 14.54
CA CYS A 123 -33.32 38.79 13.42
C CYS A 123 -34.70 39.43 13.62
N GLN A 124 -35.45 39.03 14.67
CA GLN A 124 -36.75 39.60 15.02
C GLN A 124 -36.66 40.79 16.01
N ARG A 125 -35.45 41.14 16.45
CA ARG A 125 -35.16 42.37 17.21
C ARG A 125 -34.55 43.43 16.30
#